data_AF-A0A2P5HDX9-F1
#
_entry.id   AF-A0A2P5HDX9-F1
#
_cell.length_a   1.000
_cell.length_b   1.000
_cell.length_c   1.000
_cell.angle_alpha   90.00
_cell.angle_beta   90.00
_cell.angle_gamma   90.00
#
_symmetry.space_group_name_H-M   'P 1'
#
loop_
_entity.id
_entity.type
_entity.pdbx_description
1 polymer ?
#
loop_
_entity_poly.entity_id
_entity_poly.type
_entity_poly.pdbx_seq_one_letter_code
_entity_poly.pdbx_strand_id
1 'polypeptide(L)'
;MLEAYRGDGTFLWDVDMRPNSENQDNIELGSSALYVGHWDGVTVYDLDSDGRAEVAVRIANGVRFGHGKTFSASNNNPQFIAILDGRTGALRASAQVPTDYLADGPLAARFGVGYLDGTRPHLVAYMKNRIGSGDFNLMMTAWTFSGSSVNMAWKWLRGSQNAPDGHNTRIIDVDGDGRDEVSEIGFTLNSNGTVRYFMGPKGITHGDRFHIAKMDPSRAGLQGYGVQQENPSGLHEYYYDARTGQVIWEHKGAIADVGRGLAGDIDPRSLGMEV
;
A
#
# COMPACT_ATOMS: atom_id res chain seq x y z
N MET A 1 10.93 6.23 15.23
CA MET A 1 12.22 6.65 14.64
C MET A 1 12.48 5.78 13.43
N LEU A 2 13.02 6.34 12.36
CA LEU A 2 13.42 5.61 11.15
C LEU A 2 14.92 5.75 10.99
N GLU A 3 15.64 4.67 10.73
CA GLU A 3 17.10 4.66 10.68
C GLU A 3 17.59 4.04 9.39
N ALA A 4 18.79 4.46 8.95
CA ALA A 4 19.50 3.81 7.87
C ALA A 4 20.89 3.35 8.30
N TYR A 5 21.22 2.14 7.88
CA TYR A 5 22.52 1.50 8.09
C TYR A 5 23.05 0.96 6.76
N ARG A 6 24.37 0.89 6.64
CA ARG A 6 25.00 0.10 5.58
C ARG A 6 24.93 -1.38 5.93
N GLY A 7 25.14 -2.25 4.92
CA GLY A 7 25.19 -3.71 5.13
C GLY A 7 26.32 -4.17 6.06
N ASP A 8 27.32 -3.31 6.34
CA ASP A 8 28.39 -3.55 7.31
C ASP A 8 28.03 -3.11 8.76
N GLY A 9 26.82 -2.60 8.98
CA GLY A 9 26.35 -2.11 10.28
C GLY A 9 26.68 -0.65 10.60
N THR A 10 27.33 0.09 9.68
CA THR A 10 27.61 1.52 9.86
C THR A 10 26.31 2.32 9.89
N PHE A 11 26.04 3.01 10.99
CA PHE A 11 24.94 3.98 11.11
C PHE A 11 25.15 5.16 10.15
N LEU A 12 24.09 5.55 9.43
CA LEU A 12 24.12 6.69 8.52
C LEU A 12 23.35 7.89 9.09
N TRP A 13 22.08 7.68 9.44
CA TRP A 13 21.19 8.74 9.90
C TRP A 13 19.93 8.17 10.56
N ASP A 14 19.27 9.01 11.35
CA ASP A 14 17.93 8.79 11.91
C ASP A 14 16.96 9.91 11.48
N VAL A 15 15.68 9.57 11.42
CA VAL A 15 14.56 10.52 11.33
C VAL A 15 13.71 10.35 12.59
N ASP A 16 13.57 11.43 13.34
CA ASP A 16 12.68 11.48 14.50
C ASP A 16 11.27 11.85 14.04
N MET A 17 10.34 10.91 14.25
CA MET A 17 8.94 11.04 13.82
C MET A 17 8.05 11.72 14.86
N ARG A 18 8.62 12.14 16.00
CA ARG A 18 7.92 12.88 17.05
C ARG A 18 7.49 14.28 16.56
N PRO A 19 6.51 14.92 17.23
CA PRO A 19 5.76 14.42 18.40
C PRO A 19 4.61 13.48 18.05
N ASN A 20 4.16 13.41 16.79
CA ASN A 20 2.91 12.70 16.44
C ASN A 20 3.10 11.18 16.23
N SER A 21 4.20 10.60 16.73
CA SER A 21 4.50 9.17 16.68
C SER A 21 4.64 8.54 18.07
N GLU A 22 4.29 9.26 19.14
CA GLU A 22 4.46 8.79 20.53
C GLU A 22 3.41 7.74 20.95
N ASN A 23 2.19 7.82 20.41
CA ASN A 23 1.13 6.87 20.70
C ASN A 23 0.99 5.85 19.56
N GLN A 24 1.59 4.66 19.76
CA GLN A 24 1.66 3.59 18.76
C GLN A 24 0.53 2.56 18.92
N ASP A 25 -0.11 2.50 20.09
CA ASP A 25 -1.20 1.56 20.40
C ASP A 25 -2.59 2.24 20.27
N ASN A 26 -2.82 2.93 19.15
CA ASN A 26 -4.08 3.62 18.90
C ASN A 26 -4.70 3.21 17.56
N ILE A 27 -6.02 3.03 17.56
CA ILE A 27 -6.80 2.82 16.33
C ILE A 27 -6.87 4.10 15.48
N GLU A 28 -6.75 5.27 16.12
CA GLU A 28 -6.62 6.58 15.49
C GLU A 28 -5.15 7.02 15.52
N LEU A 29 -4.42 6.63 14.48
CA LEU A 29 -2.98 6.83 14.43
C LEU A 29 -2.59 8.30 14.35
N GLY A 30 -1.49 8.63 15.01
CA GLY A 30 -0.85 9.93 14.85
C GLY A 30 -0.39 10.18 13.41
N SER A 31 -0.32 11.45 13.03
CA SER A 31 -0.09 11.90 11.65
C SER A 31 1.28 11.53 11.08
N SER A 32 2.26 11.21 11.93
CA SER A 32 3.59 10.71 11.58
C SER A 32 3.95 9.39 12.28
N ALA A 33 2.95 8.68 12.81
CA ALA A 33 3.18 7.40 13.51
C ALA A 33 3.91 6.37 12.61
N LEU A 34 4.94 5.74 13.19
CA LEU A 34 5.58 4.52 12.69
C LEU A 34 5.52 3.44 13.78
N TYR A 35 5.82 2.20 13.41
CA TYR A 35 5.76 1.01 14.27
C TYR A 35 4.31 0.61 14.59
N VAL A 36 3.45 0.66 13.57
CA VAL A 36 2.00 0.43 13.67
C VAL A 36 1.55 -0.67 12.70
N GLY A 37 2.44 -1.62 12.43
CA GLY A 37 2.23 -2.75 11.54
C GLY A 37 2.23 -2.34 10.07
N HIS A 38 1.20 -2.72 9.33
CA HIS A 38 1.10 -2.41 7.90
C HIS A 38 0.82 -0.92 7.58
N TRP A 39 0.75 -0.04 8.59
CA TRP A 39 0.27 1.34 8.51
C TRP A 39 1.34 2.44 8.54
N ASP A 40 2.61 2.06 8.50
CA ASP A 40 3.74 2.97 8.71
C ASP A 40 3.88 4.04 7.62
N GLY A 41 3.54 3.73 6.36
CA GLY A 41 3.69 4.67 5.26
C GLY A 41 5.14 5.01 4.96
N VAL A 42 5.99 3.99 4.84
CA VAL A 42 7.39 4.12 4.43
C VAL A 42 7.72 3.11 3.34
N THR A 43 8.50 3.51 2.34
CA THR A 43 9.11 2.61 1.35
C THR A 43 10.43 3.20 0.84
N VAL A 44 11.22 2.38 0.15
CA VAL A 44 12.56 2.73 -0.34
C VAL A 44 12.67 2.36 -1.82
N TYR A 45 13.05 3.32 -2.66
CA TYR A 45 13.22 3.11 -4.10
C TYR A 45 14.01 4.25 -4.73
N ASP A 46 14.66 4.01 -5.86
CA ASP A 46 15.26 5.05 -6.71
C ASP A 46 14.15 5.72 -7.53
N LEU A 47 13.53 6.76 -6.95
CA LEU A 47 12.26 7.31 -7.44
C LEU A 47 12.46 8.31 -8.59
N ASP A 48 13.64 8.93 -8.69
CA ASP A 48 14.01 9.79 -9.81
C ASP A 48 14.91 9.09 -10.85
N SER A 49 15.27 7.81 -10.62
CA SER A 49 16.09 6.98 -11.50
C SER A 49 17.51 7.51 -11.70
N ASP A 50 18.11 8.12 -10.67
CA ASP A 50 19.48 8.64 -10.70
C ASP A 50 20.56 7.60 -10.31
N GLY A 51 20.13 6.37 -9.99
CA GLY A 51 20.97 5.26 -9.54
C GLY A 51 21.11 5.19 -8.02
N ARG A 52 20.34 5.96 -7.25
CA ARG A 52 20.35 5.94 -5.78
C ARG A 52 18.93 5.91 -5.24
N ALA A 53 18.73 5.11 -4.20
CA ALA A 53 17.43 5.05 -3.57
C ALA A 53 17.16 6.27 -2.70
N GLU A 54 15.94 6.78 -2.78
CA GLU A 54 15.31 7.64 -1.80
C GLU A 54 14.52 6.82 -0.78
N VAL A 55 14.15 7.49 0.30
CA VAL A 55 13.17 7.00 1.27
C VAL A 55 11.92 7.85 1.15
N ALA A 56 10.82 7.24 0.71
CA ALA A 56 9.51 7.88 0.73
C ALA A 56 8.83 7.58 2.07
N VAL A 57 8.40 8.64 2.77
CA VAL A 57 7.80 8.51 4.11
C VAL A 57 6.67 9.52 4.32
N ARG A 58 5.61 9.07 4.98
CA ARG A 58 4.52 9.92 5.48
C ARG A 58 5.02 10.72 6.68
N ILE A 59 5.01 12.04 6.58
CA ILE A 59 5.45 12.95 7.65
C ILE A 59 4.34 13.92 8.06
N ALA A 60 4.56 14.61 9.16
CA ALA A 60 3.72 15.69 9.66
C ALA A 60 4.58 16.75 10.35
N ASN A 61 3.93 17.77 10.92
CA ASN A 61 4.60 18.79 11.74
C ASN A 61 5.47 18.17 12.84
N GLY A 62 6.69 18.68 13.00
CA GLY A 62 7.62 18.30 14.07
C GLY A 62 8.63 17.21 13.71
N VAL A 63 8.46 16.51 12.58
CA VAL A 63 9.42 15.48 12.13
C VAL A 63 10.80 16.09 11.92
N ARG A 64 11.84 15.52 12.56
CA ARG A 64 13.24 15.95 12.42
C ARG A 64 14.00 14.97 11.52
N PHE A 65 14.55 15.48 10.44
CA PHE A 65 15.27 14.72 9.42
C PHE A 65 16.73 14.43 9.80
N GLY A 66 17.41 13.56 9.05
CA GLY A 66 18.80 13.12 9.33
C GLY A 66 19.82 14.25 9.39
N HIS A 67 19.64 15.31 8.61
CA HIS A 67 20.46 16.53 8.66
C HIS A 67 20.09 17.52 9.78
N GLY A 68 19.19 17.13 10.70
CA GLY A 68 18.80 17.92 11.87
C GLY A 68 17.70 18.97 11.65
N LYS A 69 17.29 19.29 10.41
CA LYS A 69 16.16 20.20 10.19
C LYS A 69 14.84 19.55 10.58
N THR A 70 13.92 20.36 11.10
CA THR A 70 12.56 19.96 11.48
C THR A 70 11.53 20.47 10.49
N PHE A 71 10.60 19.61 10.09
CA PHE A 71 9.47 19.96 9.26
C PHE A 71 8.44 20.78 10.05
N SER A 72 7.94 21.85 9.44
CA SER A 72 6.96 22.75 10.06
C SER A 72 5.69 22.81 9.20
N ALA A 73 4.54 22.62 9.84
CA ALA A 73 3.23 22.83 9.26
C ALA A 73 2.32 23.58 10.23
N SER A 74 1.16 24.02 9.76
CA SER A 74 0.24 24.88 10.54
C SER A 74 -0.26 24.24 11.83
N ASN A 75 -0.40 22.91 11.86
CA ASN A 75 -0.74 22.12 13.04
C ASN A 75 -0.32 20.65 12.84
N ASN A 76 -0.66 19.78 13.80
CA ASN A 76 -0.22 18.38 13.82
C ASN A 76 -1.05 17.42 12.95
N ASN A 77 -2.16 17.86 12.34
CA ASN A 77 -3.04 16.96 11.60
C ASN A 77 -2.66 16.78 10.12
N PRO A 78 -2.32 17.83 9.34
CA PRO A 78 -1.89 17.67 7.96
C PRO A 78 -0.70 16.75 7.80
N GLN A 79 -0.76 15.95 6.74
CA GLN A 79 0.24 14.94 6.41
C GLN A 79 0.83 15.24 5.05
N PHE A 80 2.05 14.78 4.86
CA PHE A 80 2.81 15.03 3.65
C PHE A 80 3.48 13.73 3.20
N ILE A 81 3.50 13.52 1.90
CA ILE A 81 4.45 12.60 1.28
C ILE A 81 5.78 13.32 1.23
N ALA A 82 6.80 12.77 1.90
CA ALA A 82 8.16 13.31 1.86
C ALA A 82 9.09 12.31 1.20
N ILE A 83 10.00 12.83 0.39
CA ILE A 83 11.08 12.08 -0.24
C ILE A 83 12.38 12.53 0.39
N LEU A 84 13.09 11.59 1.02
CA LEU A 84 14.36 11.83 1.69
C LEU A 84 15.50 11.26 0.86
N ASP A 85 16.63 11.95 0.87
CA ASP A 85 17.90 11.43 0.34
C ASP A 85 18.31 10.19 1.14
N GLY A 86 18.46 9.03 0.48
CA GLY A 86 18.72 7.77 1.16
C GLY A 86 20.07 7.69 1.87
N ARG A 87 21.02 8.58 1.56
CA ARG A 87 22.37 8.58 2.17
C ARG A 87 22.47 9.47 3.39
N THR A 88 21.60 10.47 3.51
CA THR A 88 21.67 11.51 4.53
C THR A 88 20.40 11.67 5.37
N GLY A 89 19.28 11.10 4.92
CA GLY A 89 17.97 11.29 5.56
C GLY A 89 17.46 12.73 5.45
N ALA A 90 18.08 13.56 4.60
CA ALA A 90 17.67 14.95 4.37
C ALA A 90 16.43 15.02 3.48
N LEU A 91 15.51 15.92 3.79
CA LEU A 91 14.33 16.15 2.96
C LEU A 91 14.74 16.71 1.59
N ARG A 92 14.42 16.00 0.50
CA ARG A 92 14.58 16.48 -0.88
C ARG A 92 13.36 17.27 -1.33
N ALA A 93 12.17 16.72 -1.13
CA ALA A 93 10.91 17.35 -1.49
C ALA A 93 9.74 16.76 -0.69
N SER A 94 8.64 17.50 -0.62
CA SER A 94 7.38 17.02 -0.03
C SER A 94 6.17 17.58 -0.74
N ALA A 95 5.07 16.84 -0.72
CA ALA A 95 3.75 17.30 -1.14
C ALA A 95 2.69 16.96 -0.09
N GLN A 96 1.72 17.87 0.09
CA GLN A 96 0.66 17.65 1.06
C GLN A 96 -0.29 16.54 0.58
N VAL A 97 -0.62 15.64 1.49
CA VAL A 97 -1.66 14.63 1.29
C VAL A 97 -3.03 15.32 1.21
N PRO A 98 -3.92 14.91 0.27
CA PRO A 98 -5.27 15.45 0.19
C PRO A 98 -6.04 15.33 1.51
N THR A 99 -6.80 16.38 1.86
CA THR A 99 -7.45 16.50 3.17
C THR A 99 -8.90 16.01 3.19
N ASP A 100 -9.32 15.24 2.18
CA ASP A 100 -10.71 14.80 1.98
C ASP A 100 -11.32 14.14 3.23
N TYR A 101 -10.51 13.39 3.98
CA TYR A 101 -10.91 12.66 5.18
C TYR A 101 -10.27 13.16 6.47
N LEU A 102 -9.59 14.32 6.44
CA LEU A 102 -8.83 14.83 7.58
C LEU A 102 -9.72 15.22 8.78
N ALA A 103 -11.02 15.47 8.54
CA ALA A 103 -11.99 15.75 9.60
C ALA A 103 -12.17 14.57 10.58
N ASP A 104 -11.95 13.34 10.10
CA ASP A 104 -11.96 12.11 10.92
C ASP A 104 -10.56 11.78 11.50
N GLY A 105 -9.62 12.72 11.40
CA GLY A 105 -8.25 12.57 11.90
C GLY A 105 -7.23 12.14 10.85
N PRO A 106 -5.95 11.96 11.24
CA PRO A 106 -4.89 11.59 10.32
C PRO A 106 -5.08 10.20 9.70
N LEU A 107 -4.60 10.03 8.48
CA LEU A 107 -4.65 8.75 7.79
C LEU A 107 -3.41 7.91 8.05
N ALA A 108 -3.62 6.66 8.44
CA ALA A 108 -2.64 5.59 8.33
C ALA A 108 -2.25 5.39 6.86
N ALA A 109 -1.06 4.84 6.58
CA ALA A 109 -0.65 4.65 5.18
C ALA A 109 0.12 3.36 4.91
N ARG A 110 -0.03 2.84 3.69
CA ARG A 110 0.88 1.83 3.13
C ARG A 110 1.43 2.36 1.83
N PHE A 111 2.73 2.29 1.69
CA PHE A 111 3.41 2.73 0.48
C PHE A 111 3.87 1.51 -0.32
N GLY A 112 3.70 1.61 -1.63
CA GLY A 112 4.27 0.70 -2.61
C GLY A 112 4.83 1.49 -3.77
N VAL A 113 5.62 0.83 -4.61
CA VAL A 113 6.16 1.43 -5.83
C VAL A 113 5.72 0.59 -7.02
N GLY A 114 5.36 1.26 -8.12
CA GLY A 114 5.13 0.63 -9.40
C GLY A 114 5.30 1.57 -10.57
N TYR A 115 5.31 1.01 -11.77
CA TYR A 115 5.55 1.68 -13.03
C TYR A 115 4.21 1.95 -13.72
N LEU A 116 3.45 2.92 -13.20
CA LEU A 116 2.09 3.19 -13.66
C LEU A 116 2.02 3.80 -15.09
N ASP A 117 3.12 4.36 -15.57
CA ASP A 117 3.28 4.77 -16.97
C ASP A 117 4.15 3.79 -17.79
N GLY A 118 4.57 2.69 -17.16
CA GLY A 118 5.42 1.64 -17.71
C GLY A 118 6.92 1.96 -17.74
N THR A 119 7.34 3.13 -17.27
CA THR A 119 8.75 3.57 -17.41
C THR A 119 9.33 4.24 -16.18
N ARG A 120 8.55 5.04 -15.45
CA ARG A 120 9.00 5.79 -14.29
C ARG A 120 8.41 5.21 -13.00
N PRO A 121 9.19 5.16 -11.91
CA PRO A 121 8.66 4.78 -10.61
C PRO A 121 7.60 5.77 -10.13
N HIS A 122 6.47 5.24 -9.66
CA HIS A 122 5.45 5.99 -8.96
C HIS A 122 5.34 5.46 -7.53
N LEU A 123 5.27 6.38 -6.57
CA LEU A 123 4.87 6.03 -5.21
C LEU A 123 3.36 5.91 -5.17
N VAL A 124 2.85 4.73 -4.84
CA VAL A 124 1.43 4.49 -4.56
C VAL A 124 1.21 4.52 -3.05
N ALA A 125 0.31 5.36 -2.59
CA ALA A 125 -0.06 5.49 -1.20
C ALA A 125 -1.52 5.04 -1.00
N TYR A 126 -1.68 3.90 -0.35
CA TYR A 126 -2.91 3.50 0.29
C TYR A 126 -3.05 4.31 1.60
N MET A 127 -4.18 4.96 1.85
CA MET A 127 -4.38 5.77 3.06
C MET A 127 -5.78 5.59 3.67
N LYS A 128 -5.86 5.34 4.98
CA LYS A 128 -7.10 4.98 5.68
C LYS A 128 -7.16 5.61 7.06
N ASN A 129 -8.34 6.04 7.50
CA ASN A 129 -8.64 6.40 8.89
C ASN A 129 -10.02 5.90 9.28
N ARG A 130 -10.30 5.92 10.58
CA ARG A 130 -11.55 5.42 11.15
C ARG A 130 -12.56 6.56 11.29
N ILE A 131 -13.78 6.30 10.86
CA ILE A 131 -14.93 7.18 11.06
C ILE A 131 -15.49 6.88 12.45
N GLY A 132 -16.02 7.88 13.15
CA GLY A 132 -16.60 7.69 14.50
C GLY A 132 -17.72 6.63 14.59
N SER A 133 -18.37 6.27 13.47
CA SER A 133 -19.35 5.17 13.39
C SER A 133 -18.72 3.78 13.50
N GLY A 134 -17.41 3.67 13.32
CA GLY A 134 -16.64 2.42 13.28
C GLY A 134 -16.23 1.98 11.88
N ASP A 135 -16.80 2.58 10.84
CA ASP A 135 -16.40 2.38 9.44
C ASP A 135 -15.04 3.05 9.16
N PHE A 136 -14.55 2.88 7.93
CA PHE A 136 -13.29 3.49 7.51
C PHE A 136 -13.46 4.34 6.26
N ASN A 137 -12.75 5.45 6.20
CA ASN A 137 -12.47 6.09 4.94
C ASN A 137 -11.29 5.41 4.27
N LEU A 138 -11.28 5.35 2.94
CA LEU A 138 -10.15 4.87 2.16
C LEU A 138 -9.91 5.78 0.96
N MET A 139 -8.66 6.24 0.86
CA MET A 139 -8.12 6.97 -0.28
C MET A 139 -6.89 6.24 -0.81
N MET A 140 -6.75 6.18 -2.12
CA MET A 140 -5.50 5.79 -2.77
C MET A 140 -4.99 6.94 -3.62
N THR A 141 -3.68 7.15 -3.63
CA THR A 141 -3.04 8.19 -4.44
C THR A 141 -1.77 7.64 -5.09
N ALA A 142 -1.41 8.19 -6.25
CA ALA A 142 -0.09 7.97 -6.83
C ALA A 142 0.66 9.28 -6.97
N TRP A 143 1.98 9.21 -6.80
CA TRP A 143 2.88 10.35 -6.81
C TRP A 143 4.11 10.06 -7.66
N THR A 144 4.63 11.09 -8.30
CA THR A 144 5.91 11.07 -9.01
C THR A 144 6.90 11.96 -8.30
N PHE A 145 8.18 11.59 -8.38
CA PHE A 145 9.28 12.42 -7.90
C PHE A 145 10.21 12.75 -9.08
N SER A 146 10.51 14.02 -9.26
CA SER A 146 11.34 14.54 -10.36
C SER A 146 12.81 14.74 -9.98
N GLY A 147 13.20 14.34 -8.76
CA GLY A 147 14.46 14.72 -8.14
C GLY A 147 14.40 16.03 -7.33
N SER A 148 13.37 16.86 -7.56
CA SER A 148 13.20 18.14 -6.86
C SER A 148 11.76 18.47 -6.44
N SER A 149 10.76 17.76 -6.99
CA SER A 149 9.35 17.97 -6.66
C SER A 149 8.59 16.66 -6.58
N VAL A 150 7.62 16.61 -5.67
CA VAL A 150 6.66 15.50 -5.54
C VAL A 150 5.33 15.98 -6.12
N ASN A 151 4.79 15.26 -7.11
CA ASN A 151 3.55 15.65 -7.78
C ASN A 151 2.57 14.49 -7.78
N MET A 152 1.31 14.76 -7.41
CA MET A 152 0.24 13.77 -7.45
C MET A 152 -0.11 13.47 -8.91
N ALA A 153 -0.07 12.19 -9.28
CA ALA A 153 -0.49 11.71 -10.59
C ALA A 153 -2.01 11.48 -10.63
N TRP A 154 -2.55 10.82 -9.60
CA TRP A 154 -3.99 10.60 -9.47
C TRP A 154 -4.40 10.38 -8.01
N LYS A 155 -5.71 10.49 -7.76
CA LYS A 155 -6.38 10.20 -6.50
C LYS A 155 -7.64 9.38 -6.78
N TRP A 156 -7.86 8.35 -5.98
CA TRP A 156 -9.09 7.56 -5.93
C TRP A 156 -9.65 7.58 -4.51
N LEU A 157 -10.95 7.78 -4.38
CA LEU A 157 -11.68 7.75 -3.11
C LEU A 157 -12.64 6.56 -3.15
N ARG A 158 -12.61 5.70 -2.14
CA ARG A 158 -13.55 4.57 -2.05
C ARG A 158 -15.00 5.05 -1.97
N GLY A 159 -15.25 6.08 -1.16
CA GLY A 159 -16.62 6.51 -0.84
C GLY A 159 -17.46 5.34 -0.34
N SER A 160 -18.65 5.18 -0.90
CA SER A 160 -19.60 4.09 -0.57
C SER A 160 -19.45 2.82 -1.43
N GLN A 161 -18.38 2.72 -2.22
CA GLN A 161 -18.17 1.57 -3.11
C GLN A 161 -17.87 0.30 -2.30
N ASN A 162 -18.42 -0.84 -2.73
CA ASN A 162 -18.11 -2.15 -2.15
C ASN A 162 -16.72 -2.62 -2.64
N ALA A 163 -15.69 -1.99 -2.09
CA ALA A 163 -14.28 -2.22 -2.36
C ALA A 163 -13.56 -2.64 -1.06
N PRO A 164 -13.70 -3.92 -0.66
CA PRO A 164 -13.03 -4.44 0.52
C PRO A 164 -11.52 -4.30 0.40
N ASP A 165 -10.88 -3.89 1.48
CA ASP A 165 -9.44 -3.80 1.59
C ASP A 165 -8.89 -4.87 2.54
N GLY A 166 -7.58 -5.10 2.48
CA GLY A 166 -6.88 -6.04 3.34
C GLY A 166 -5.67 -5.41 4.02
N HIS A 167 -4.67 -6.23 4.30
CA HIS A 167 -3.44 -5.80 4.97
C HIS A 167 -2.23 -5.65 4.05
N ASN A 168 -2.44 -5.72 2.73
CA ASN A 168 -1.36 -5.69 1.73
C ASN A 168 -1.85 -5.13 0.40
N THR A 169 -0.91 -4.58 -0.37
CA THR A 169 -1.11 -4.06 -1.72
C THR A 169 -0.20 -4.85 -2.67
N ARG A 170 -0.66 -5.08 -3.91
CA ARG A 170 0.17 -5.56 -5.01
C ARG A 170 0.14 -4.54 -6.12
N ILE A 171 1.31 -4.23 -6.68
CA ILE A 171 1.43 -3.30 -7.80
C ILE A 171 2.13 -4.08 -8.90
N ILE A 172 1.40 -4.40 -9.95
CA ILE A 172 1.81 -5.37 -10.97
C ILE A 172 0.95 -5.20 -12.22
N ASP A 173 1.58 -5.28 -13.40
CA ASP A 173 0.91 -5.38 -14.69
C ASP A 173 0.10 -6.68 -14.78
N VAL A 174 -1.23 -6.57 -14.70
CA VAL A 174 -2.13 -7.73 -14.77
C VAL A 174 -2.71 -7.93 -16.16
N ASP A 175 -2.63 -6.94 -17.06
CA ASP A 175 -3.25 -7.00 -18.39
C ASP A 175 -2.27 -7.09 -19.57
N GLY A 176 -0.98 -6.96 -19.29
CA GLY A 176 0.14 -7.09 -20.22
C GLY A 176 0.42 -5.84 -21.05
N ASP A 177 -0.10 -4.67 -20.65
CA ASP A 177 0.13 -3.40 -21.39
C ASP A 177 1.47 -2.71 -21.04
N GLY A 178 2.23 -3.29 -20.11
CA GLY A 178 3.51 -2.78 -19.64
C GLY A 178 3.40 -1.73 -18.54
N ARG A 179 2.20 -1.46 -18.01
CA ARG A 179 1.95 -0.55 -16.90
C ARG A 179 1.40 -1.32 -15.72
N ASP A 180 1.82 -0.95 -14.52
CA ASP A 180 1.34 -1.63 -13.34
C ASP A 180 -0.06 -1.18 -12.92
N GLU A 181 -0.92 -2.14 -12.60
CA GLU A 181 -2.14 -1.93 -11.83
C GLU A 181 -1.88 -1.89 -10.33
N VAL A 182 -2.81 -1.30 -9.58
CA VAL A 182 -2.79 -1.33 -8.11
C VAL A 182 -3.91 -2.23 -7.61
N SER A 183 -3.55 -3.37 -7.04
CA SER A 183 -4.47 -4.39 -6.54
C SER A 183 -4.49 -4.44 -5.02
N GLU A 184 -5.70 -4.46 -4.48
CA GLU A 184 -6.04 -4.82 -3.11
C GLU A 184 -6.88 -6.10 -3.14
N ILE A 185 -7.11 -6.72 -1.98
CA ILE A 185 -7.85 -7.99 -1.88
C ILE A 185 -9.23 -7.95 -2.57
N GLY A 186 -9.94 -6.82 -2.44
CA GLY A 186 -11.31 -6.67 -2.89
C GLY A 186 -11.50 -5.81 -4.13
N PHE A 187 -10.44 -5.25 -4.71
CA PHE A 187 -10.53 -4.38 -5.91
C PHE A 187 -9.17 -4.17 -6.59
N THR A 188 -9.21 -3.80 -7.86
CA THR A 188 -8.03 -3.39 -8.62
C THR A 188 -8.29 -2.06 -9.32
N LEU A 189 -7.30 -1.16 -9.27
CA LEU A 189 -7.26 0.10 -10.01
C LEU A 189 -6.31 -0.03 -11.19
N ASN A 190 -6.71 0.55 -12.32
CA ASN A 190 -5.86 0.78 -13.48
C ASN A 190 -4.69 1.70 -13.10
N SER A 191 -3.65 1.71 -13.93
CA SER A 191 -2.46 2.53 -13.73
C SER A 191 -2.75 4.05 -13.59
N ASN A 192 -3.88 4.52 -14.12
CA ASN A 192 -4.35 5.91 -14.02
C ASN A 192 -5.31 6.19 -12.84
N GLY A 193 -5.49 5.24 -11.92
CA GLY A 193 -6.35 5.37 -10.74
C GLY A 193 -7.84 5.13 -10.99
N THR A 194 -8.26 4.82 -12.22
CA THR A 194 -9.65 4.39 -12.49
C THR A 194 -9.87 2.95 -12.04
N VAL A 195 -11.10 2.59 -11.68
CA VAL A 195 -11.40 1.22 -11.23
C VAL A 195 -11.32 0.24 -12.40
N ARG A 196 -10.57 -0.84 -12.23
CA ARG A 196 -10.55 -1.99 -13.14
C ARG A 196 -11.73 -2.92 -12.84
N TYR A 197 -11.82 -3.39 -11.60
CA TYR A 197 -12.91 -4.22 -11.13
C TYR A 197 -13.06 -4.18 -9.60
N PHE A 198 -14.23 -4.58 -9.12
CA PHE A 198 -14.49 -4.89 -7.72
C PHE A 198 -14.72 -6.40 -7.54
N MET A 199 -14.25 -6.92 -6.42
CA MET A 199 -14.50 -8.29 -5.95
C MET A 199 -15.59 -8.33 -4.87
N GLY A 200 -15.87 -7.20 -4.21
CA GLY A 200 -16.94 -7.05 -3.21
C GLY A 200 -18.30 -7.58 -3.68
N PRO A 201 -18.82 -7.15 -4.85
CA PRO A 201 -20.06 -7.67 -5.42
C PRO A 201 -20.03 -9.16 -5.77
N LYS A 202 -18.85 -9.78 -5.81
CA LYS A 202 -18.64 -11.21 -6.07
C LYS A 202 -18.57 -12.02 -4.77
N GLY A 203 -18.82 -11.41 -3.62
CA GLY A 203 -18.82 -12.08 -2.31
C GLY A 203 -17.47 -12.09 -1.60
N ILE A 204 -16.42 -11.49 -2.19
CA ILE A 204 -15.14 -11.30 -1.51
C ILE A 204 -15.29 -10.15 -0.51
N THR A 205 -14.80 -10.34 0.70
CA THR A 205 -14.77 -9.36 1.80
C THR A 205 -13.33 -9.13 2.24
N HIS A 206 -13.16 -8.45 3.38
CA HIS A 206 -11.87 -8.29 4.04
C HIS A 206 -11.15 -9.64 4.26
N GLY A 207 -9.82 -9.59 4.25
CA GLY A 207 -8.96 -10.74 4.52
C GLY A 207 -7.50 -10.35 4.62
N ASP A 208 -6.71 -11.26 5.17
CA ASP A 208 -5.36 -10.98 5.63
C ASP A 208 -4.28 -11.14 4.57
N ARG A 209 -4.50 -12.01 3.58
CA ARG A 209 -3.50 -12.36 2.58
C ARG A 209 -4.10 -12.58 1.21
N PHE A 210 -3.43 -12.03 0.21
CA PHE A 210 -3.58 -12.45 -1.17
C PHE A 210 -2.25 -12.38 -1.93
N HIS A 211 -2.21 -13.12 -3.02
CA HIS A 211 -1.08 -13.28 -3.92
C HIS A 211 -1.56 -13.01 -5.34
N ILE A 212 -0.69 -12.43 -6.17
CA ILE A 212 -0.87 -12.33 -7.62
C ILE A 212 0.42 -12.84 -8.24
N ALA A 213 0.31 -13.87 -9.08
CA ALA A 213 1.46 -14.48 -9.72
C ALA A 213 1.03 -15.25 -10.96
N LYS A 214 2.01 -15.77 -11.70
CA LYS A 214 1.77 -16.73 -12.76
C LYS A 214 1.58 -18.13 -12.16
N MET A 215 0.46 -18.34 -11.47
CA MET A 215 0.22 -19.57 -10.68
C MET A 215 -0.12 -20.77 -11.55
N ASP A 216 -0.93 -20.59 -12.60
CA ASP A 216 -1.21 -21.63 -13.59
C ASP A 216 -0.50 -21.30 -14.91
N PRO A 217 0.59 -22.04 -15.25
CA PRO A 217 1.35 -21.81 -16.48
C PRO A 217 0.54 -22.04 -17.77
N SER A 218 -0.52 -22.84 -17.71
CA SER A 218 -1.34 -23.20 -18.87
C SER A 218 -2.43 -22.17 -19.18
N ARG A 219 -2.79 -21.32 -18.22
CA ARG A 219 -3.77 -20.23 -18.42
C ARG A 219 -3.13 -19.00 -19.05
N ALA A 220 -3.90 -18.13 -19.69
CA ALA A 220 -3.39 -16.83 -20.09
C ALA A 220 -3.31 -15.88 -18.89
N GLY A 221 -2.36 -14.95 -18.89
CA GLY A 221 -2.24 -13.90 -17.87
C GLY A 221 -1.89 -14.42 -16.47
N LEU A 222 -1.98 -13.53 -15.50
CA LEU A 222 -1.74 -13.78 -14.08
C LEU A 222 -3.01 -14.27 -13.38
N GLN A 223 -2.83 -14.99 -12.28
CA GLN A 223 -3.89 -15.38 -11.37
C GLN A 223 -3.66 -14.78 -10.00
N GLY A 224 -4.76 -14.56 -9.29
CA GLY A 224 -4.73 -14.21 -7.89
C GLY A 224 -5.32 -15.32 -7.03
N TYR A 225 -4.81 -15.40 -5.81
CA TYR A 225 -5.28 -16.29 -4.76
C TYR A 225 -5.40 -15.50 -3.46
N GLY A 226 -6.51 -15.61 -2.76
CA GLY A 226 -6.75 -14.90 -1.52
C GLY A 226 -7.53 -15.71 -0.50
N VAL A 227 -7.37 -15.34 0.77
CA VAL A 227 -8.08 -15.92 1.90
C VAL A 227 -9.00 -14.90 2.57
N GLN A 228 -9.95 -15.37 3.36
CA GLN A 228 -11.02 -14.53 3.90
C GLN A 228 -11.09 -14.61 5.42
N GLN A 229 -11.30 -13.44 6.04
CA GLN A 229 -11.53 -13.33 7.47
C GLN A 229 -13.04 -13.30 7.72
N GLU A 230 -13.58 -14.35 8.36
CA GLU A 230 -14.96 -14.41 8.82
C GLU A 230 -16.02 -14.09 7.74
N ASN A 231 -15.81 -14.57 6.50
CA ASN A 231 -16.74 -14.30 5.42
C ASN A 231 -18.15 -14.87 5.72
N PRO A 232 -19.23 -14.06 5.62
CA PRO A 232 -20.59 -14.49 5.97
C PRO A 232 -21.14 -15.68 5.16
N SER A 233 -20.59 -15.92 3.96
CA SER A 233 -20.96 -17.05 3.11
C SER A 233 -20.20 -18.34 3.41
N GLY A 234 -19.26 -18.30 4.37
CA GLY A 234 -18.33 -19.40 4.65
C GLY A 234 -17.21 -19.52 3.62
N LEU A 235 -17.02 -18.54 2.73
CA LEU A 235 -15.89 -18.51 1.80
C LEU A 235 -14.57 -18.43 2.59
N HIS A 236 -13.70 -19.41 2.39
CA HIS A 236 -12.38 -19.47 3.01
C HIS A 236 -11.32 -18.93 2.07
N GLU A 237 -11.33 -19.41 0.82
CA GLU A 237 -10.29 -19.15 -0.15
C GLU A 237 -10.89 -19.02 -1.55
N TYR A 238 -10.24 -18.23 -2.40
CA TYR A 238 -10.68 -18.01 -3.77
C TYR A 238 -9.48 -17.84 -4.70
N TYR A 239 -9.64 -18.33 -5.91
CA TYR A 239 -8.67 -18.20 -6.99
C TYR A 239 -9.34 -17.53 -8.18
N TYR A 240 -8.66 -16.57 -8.80
CA TYR A 240 -9.27 -15.70 -9.79
C TYR A 240 -8.31 -15.27 -10.90
N ASP A 241 -8.87 -14.86 -12.04
CA ASP A 241 -8.13 -14.21 -13.12
C ASP A 241 -7.77 -12.77 -12.70
N ALA A 242 -6.48 -12.46 -12.56
CA ALA A 242 -6.02 -11.20 -11.98
C ALA A 242 -6.31 -9.96 -12.86
N ARG A 243 -6.56 -10.16 -14.16
CA ARG A 243 -6.91 -9.07 -15.08
C ARG A 243 -8.37 -8.65 -14.94
N THR A 244 -9.25 -9.62 -14.74
CA THR A 244 -10.71 -9.42 -14.83
C THR A 244 -11.43 -9.53 -13.48
N GLY A 245 -10.74 -10.07 -12.47
CA GLY A 245 -11.31 -10.42 -11.18
C GLY A 245 -12.29 -11.60 -11.27
N GLN A 246 -12.36 -12.32 -12.40
CA GLN A 246 -13.28 -13.46 -12.53
C GLN A 246 -12.83 -14.58 -11.61
N VAL A 247 -13.68 -14.95 -10.65
CA VAL A 247 -13.43 -16.09 -9.76
C VAL A 247 -13.47 -17.38 -10.58
N ILE A 248 -12.42 -18.17 -10.44
CA ILE A 248 -12.19 -19.44 -11.16
C ILE A 248 -12.62 -20.61 -10.28
N TRP A 249 -12.22 -20.61 -9.01
CA TRP A 249 -12.69 -21.58 -8.02
C TRP A 249 -12.75 -20.95 -6.62
N GLU A 250 -13.54 -21.57 -5.76
CA GLU A 250 -13.77 -21.18 -4.37
C GLU A 250 -13.69 -22.41 -3.47
N HIS A 251 -13.18 -22.23 -2.26
CA HIS A 251 -13.29 -23.20 -1.17
C HIS A 251 -14.11 -22.59 -0.03
N LYS A 252 -15.12 -23.33 0.45
CA LYS A 252 -16.07 -22.89 1.48
C LYS A 252 -16.14 -23.88 2.64
N GLY A 253 -16.34 -23.36 3.85
CA GLY A 253 -16.58 -24.12 5.06
C GLY A 253 -17.49 -23.38 6.04
N ALA A 254 -17.38 -23.70 7.33
CA ALA A 254 -18.03 -22.92 8.38
C ALA A 254 -17.45 -21.49 8.42
N ILE A 255 -18.23 -20.52 8.88
CA ILE A 255 -17.74 -19.14 9.08
C ILE A 255 -16.56 -19.21 10.06
N ALA A 256 -15.39 -18.81 9.59
CA ALA A 256 -14.14 -18.83 10.33
C ALA A 256 -13.20 -17.77 9.78
N ASP A 257 -12.24 -17.36 10.62
CA ASP A 257 -11.09 -16.59 10.16
C ASP A 257 -10.05 -17.51 9.52
N VAL A 258 -9.87 -17.38 8.20
CA VAL A 258 -8.75 -17.98 7.47
C VAL A 258 -7.69 -16.89 7.27
N GLY A 259 -6.95 -16.60 8.34
CA GLY A 259 -5.99 -15.48 8.37
C GLY A 259 -4.70 -15.71 7.57
N ARG A 260 -4.51 -16.88 6.95
CA ARG A 260 -3.29 -17.24 6.20
C ARG A 260 -3.60 -18.07 4.96
N GLY A 261 -2.86 -17.78 3.90
CA GLY A 261 -2.79 -18.58 2.68
C GLY A 261 -1.49 -18.27 1.93
N LEU A 262 -0.97 -19.24 1.19
CA LEU A 262 0.28 -19.14 0.47
C LEU A 262 0.10 -19.67 -0.95
N ALA A 263 0.65 -18.96 -1.94
CA ALA A 263 0.86 -19.50 -3.28
C ALA A 263 2.36 -19.77 -3.47
N GLY A 264 2.74 -20.96 -3.92
CA GLY A 264 4.14 -21.29 -4.21
C GLY A 264 4.29 -22.60 -4.98
N ASP A 265 5.27 -22.65 -5.87
CA ASP A 265 5.70 -23.88 -6.56
C ASP A 265 6.56 -24.69 -5.58
N ILE A 266 5.92 -25.66 -4.92
CA ILE A 266 6.51 -26.47 -3.85
C ILE A 266 6.45 -27.97 -4.14
N ASP A 267 5.62 -28.41 -5.08
CA ASP A 267 5.52 -29.80 -5.52
C ASP A 267 5.84 -29.95 -7.02
N PRO A 268 7.03 -30.47 -7.37
CA PRO A 268 7.44 -30.60 -8.78
C PRO A 268 6.63 -31.63 -9.58
N ARG A 269 5.70 -32.35 -8.93
CA ARG A 269 4.77 -33.29 -9.60
C ARG A 269 3.57 -32.57 -10.20
N SER A 270 3.30 -31.35 -9.77
CA SER A 270 2.25 -30.48 -10.25
C SER A 270 2.87 -29.36 -11.08
N LEU A 271 2.23 -28.98 -12.18
CA LEU A 271 2.70 -27.86 -12.99
C LEU A 271 2.10 -26.55 -12.44
N GLY A 272 2.94 -25.64 -11.97
CA GLY A 272 2.52 -24.32 -11.48
C GLY A 272 2.75 -24.16 -9.98
N MET A 273 2.02 -23.23 -9.37
CA MET A 273 2.09 -22.97 -7.93
C MET A 273 0.92 -23.65 -7.21
N GLU A 274 1.22 -24.40 -6.16
CA GLU A 274 0.22 -24.84 -5.17
C GLU A 274 -0.32 -23.64 -4.39
N VAL A 275 -1.56 -23.80 -3.93
CA VAL A 275 -2.30 -22.88 -3.08
C VAL A 275 -3.13 -23.65 -2.06
#